data_AF-X1ESS1-F1
#
_entry.id   AF-X1ESS1-F1
#
_cell.length_a   1.000
_cell.length_b   1.000
_cell.length_c   1.000
_cell.angle_alpha   90.00
_cell.angle_beta   90.00
_cell.angle_gamma   90.00
#
_symmetry.space_group_name_H-M   'P 1'
#
loop_
_entity.id
_entity.type
_entity.pdbx_description
1 polymer ?
#
loop_
_entity_poly.entity_id
_entity_poly.type
_entity_poly.pdbx_seq_one_letter_code
_entity_poly.pdbx_strand_id
1 'polypeptide(L)'
;DDTIDLLDKRIEGWVAGLQLVSLSMLDVSKPATFVRNLNRSNRYVMEYLSDEVLSRQPQAFQAFLLQTSILDRLCGSLCEAVTKIEDPDFNGQAYLELIERTNMFLVPLDNQQEWYRYHHLFQNLLADKLKAEYSTEEIRELHHRAGNWYADQGHVEEGIHHALSAKDIELAVGIVEANSQELLNRFEQQTLARWLSLLPEEA
;
A
#
# COMPACT_ATOMS: atom_id res chain seq x y z
N ASP A 1 25.69 6.03 11.45
CA ASP A 1 24.39 5.72 12.08
C ASP A 1 23.18 5.97 11.17
N ASP A 2 23.17 6.94 10.26
CA ASP A 2 22.10 7.12 9.26
C ASP A 2 21.92 5.94 8.27
N THR A 3 22.98 5.18 7.99
CA THR A 3 22.93 4.06 7.05
C THR A 3 22.18 2.86 7.61
N ILE A 4 22.19 2.67 8.93
CA ILE A 4 21.47 1.57 9.60
C ILE A 4 19.98 1.90 9.66
N ASP A 5 19.61 3.15 9.92
CA ASP A 5 18.21 3.61 9.94
C ASP A 5 17.54 3.56 8.55
N LEU A 6 18.30 3.87 7.49
CA LEU A 6 17.85 3.70 6.10
C LEU A 6 17.74 2.24 5.66
N LEU A 7 18.56 1.37 6.25
CA LEU A 7 18.50 -0.07 6.06
C LEU A 7 17.30 -0.63 6.84
N ASP A 8 17.07 -0.22 8.08
CA ASP A 8 15.98 -0.71 8.93
C ASP A 8 14.61 -0.34 8.36
N LYS A 9 14.43 0.90 7.90
CA LYS A 9 13.22 1.36 7.17
C LYS A 9 13.00 0.66 5.82
N ARG A 10 14.03 0.04 5.24
CA ARG A 10 13.93 -0.73 3.99
C ARG A 10 13.88 -2.24 4.18
N ILE A 11 14.22 -2.73 5.38
CA ILE A 11 14.48 -4.15 5.63
C ILE A 11 13.43 -4.79 6.52
N GLU A 12 12.51 -4.05 7.16
CA GLU A 12 11.25 -4.52 7.79
C GLU A 12 11.20 -6.02 8.22
N GLY A 13 12.23 -6.56 8.87
CA GLY A 13 12.33 -7.98 9.29
C GLY A 13 12.67 -9.06 8.24
N TRP A 14 13.34 -8.76 7.13
CA TRP A 14 13.44 -9.67 5.97
C TRP A 14 14.50 -10.78 6.05
N VAL A 15 14.13 -12.01 6.40
CA VAL A 15 15.05 -13.16 6.31
C VAL A 15 15.30 -13.62 4.87
N ALA A 16 14.28 -13.64 4.00
CA ALA A 16 14.41 -14.14 2.62
C ALA A 16 15.15 -13.18 1.69
N GLY A 17 14.84 -11.87 1.74
CA GLY A 17 15.59 -10.86 0.99
C GLY A 17 16.99 -10.67 1.53
N LEU A 18 17.21 -10.75 2.85
CA LEU A 18 18.57 -10.76 3.40
C LEU A 18 19.33 -12.02 2.99
N GLN A 19 18.70 -13.19 2.86
CA GLN A 19 19.38 -14.39 2.35
C GLN A 19 19.82 -14.21 0.87
N LEU A 20 18.94 -13.67 0.01
CA LEU A 20 19.26 -13.39 -1.39
C LEU A 20 20.33 -12.30 -1.55
N VAL A 21 20.24 -11.24 -0.74
CA VAL A 21 21.25 -10.17 -0.67
C VAL A 21 22.57 -10.71 -0.09
N SER A 22 22.54 -11.58 0.92
CA SER A 22 23.75 -12.16 1.52
C SER A 22 24.47 -13.08 0.54
N LEU A 23 23.71 -13.84 -0.27
CA LEU A 23 24.26 -14.68 -1.34
C LEU A 23 24.91 -13.85 -2.46
N SER A 24 24.46 -12.62 -2.71
CA SER A 24 25.06 -11.72 -3.71
C SER A 24 26.17 -10.81 -3.16
N MET A 25 26.29 -10.70 -1.83
CA MET A 25 27.26 -9.87 -1.12
C MET A 25 28.60 -10.57 -0.80
N LEU A 26 28.77 -11.84 -1.17
CA LEU A 26 30.01 -12.61 -0.94
C LEU A 26 31.28 -12.04 -1.64
N ASP A 27 31.20 -10.87 -2.29
CA ASP A 27 32.32 -10.23 -2.98
C ASP A 27 32.29 -8.69 -2.84
N VAL A 28 32.49 -8.15 -1.63
CA VAL A 28 32.49 -6.68 -1.42
C VAL A 28 33.64 -6.19 -0.53
N SER A 29 34.60 -5.50 -1.15
CA SER A 29 35.64 -4.72 -0.48
C SER A 29 35.64 -3.21 -0.84
N LYS A 30 34.59 -2.68 -1.50
CA LYS A 30 34.48 -1.24 -1.86
C LYS A 30 33.03 -0.69 -1.82
N PRO A 31 32.80 0.61 -1.49
CA PRO A 31 31.45 1.21 -1.43
C PRO A 31 30.72 1.33 -2.79
N ALA A 32 31.44 1.56 -3.90
CA ALA A 32 30.83 1.64 -5.23
C ALA A 32 30.36 0.27 -5.75
N THR A 33 31.07 -0.81 -5.39
CA THR A 33 30.62 -2.17 -5.66
C THR A 33 29.45 -2.55 -4.75
N PHE A 34 29.38 -2.05 -3.50
CA PHE A 34 28.22 -2.22 -2.63
C PHE A 34 26.93 -1.64 -3.23
N VAL A 35 26.92 -0.40 -3.74
CA VAL A 35 25.73 0.20 -4.38
C VAL A 35 25.34 -0.54 -5.66
N ARG A 36 26.32 -0.95 -6.48
CA ARG A 36 26.06 -1.74 -7.69
C ARG A 36 25.52 -3.12 -7.36
N ASN A 37 26.03 -3.76 -6.32
CA ASN A 37 25.58 -5.05 -5.84
C ASN A 37 24.20 -4.95 -5.21
N LEU A 38 23.89 -3.88 -4.47
CA LEU A 38 22.54 -3.56 -3.98
C LEU A 38 21.52 -3.41 -5.11
N ASN A 39 21.85 -2.67 -6.17
CA ASN A 39 20.94 -2.52 -7.32
C ASN A 39 20.76 -3.86 -8.07
N ARG A 40 21.80 -4.67 -8.16
CA ARG A 40 21.70 -6.04 -8.69
C ARG A 40 20.85 -6.92 -7.77
N SER A 41 21.06 -6.87 -6.46
CA SER A 41 20.26 -7.59 -5.47
C SER A 41 18.79 -7.19 -5.55
N ASN A 42 18.50 -5.90 -5.72
CA ASN A 42 17.13 -5.44 -5.89
C ASN A 42 16.51 -6.01 -7.16
N ARG A 43 17.23 -6.00 -8.29
CA ARG A 43 16.77 -6.67 -9.52
C ARG A 43 16.54 -8.17 -9.31
N TYR A 44 17.46 -8.89 -8.68
CA TYR A 44 17.29 -10.33 -8.40
C TYR A 44 16.11 -10.61 -7.47
N VAL A 45 15.89 -9.76 -6.46
CA VAL A 45 14.72 -9.84 -5.58
C VAL A 45 13.44 -9.62 -6.37
N MET A 46 13.39 -8.62 -7.26
CA MET A 46 12.21 -8.37 -8.11
C MET A 46 11.94 -9.50 -9.10
N GLU A 47 12.99 -10.06 -9.73
CA GLU A 47 12.88 -11.24 -10.61
C GLU A 47 12.35 -12.45 -9.83
N TYR A 48 12.86 -12.71 -8.63
CA TYR A 48 12.35 -13.77 -7.76
C TYR A 48 10.89 -13.54 -7.34
N LEU A 49 10.53 -12.32 -6.91
CA LEU A 49 9.15 -11.98 -6.55
C LEU A 49 8.18 -12.16 -7.73
N SER A 50 8.61 -11.83 -8.95
CA SER A 50 7.84 -12.09 -10.17
C SER A 50 7.69 -13.59 -10.41
N ASP A 51 8.80 -14.30 -10.58
CA ASP A 51 8.81 -15.59 -11.26
C ASP A 51 8.57 -16.76 -10.28
N GLU A 52 9.04 -16.62 -9.04
CA GLU A 52 8.98 -17.69 -8.04
C GLU A 52 7.85 -17.50 -7.03
N VAL A 53 7.41 -16.25 -6.80
CA VAL A 53 6.32 -15.95 -5.85
C VAL A 53 5.02 -15.72 -6.58
N LEU A 54 4.93 -14.69 -7.44
CA LEU A 54 3.67 -14.30 -8.08
C LEU A 54 3.24 -15.27 -9.17
N SER A 55 4.13 -15.62 -10.10
CA SER A 55 3.80 -16.50 -11.24
C SER A 55 3.42 -17.93 -10.85
N ARG A 56 3.72 -18.35 -9.61
CA ARG A 56 3.30 -19.65 -9.07
C ARG A 56 1.89 -19.66 -8.46
N GLN A 57 1.26 -18.50 -8.30
CA GLN A 57 -0.07 -18.42 -7.72
C GLN A 57 -1.17 -18.75 -8.74
N PRO A 58 -2.33 -19.24 -8.30
CA PRO A 58 -3.51 -19.33 -9.15
C PRO A 58 -3.87 -17.98 -9.78
N GLN A 59 -4.36 -17.98 -11.03
CA GLN A 59 -4.64 -16.75 -11.78
C GLN A 59 -5.59 -15.78 -11.03
N ALA A 60 -6.63 -16.31 -10.37
CA ALA A 60 -7.55 -15.50 -9.58
C ALA A 60 -6.85 -14.79 -8.40
N PHE A 61 -5.87 -15.46 -7.79
CA PHE A 61 -5.09 -14.89 -6.68
C PHE A 61 -4.08 -13.85 -7.18
N GLN A 62 -3.45 -14.08 -8.34
CA GLN A 62 -2.63 -13.06 -8.99
C GLN A 62 -3.45 -11.80 -9.28
N ALA A 63 -4.65 -11.96 -9.85
CA ALA A 63 -5.55 -10.84 -10.11
C ALA A 63 -5.89 -10.06 -8.82
N PHE A 64 -6.20 -10.76 -7.72
CA PHE A 64 -6.42 -10.13 -6.41
C PHE A 64 -5.22 -9.28 -5.96
N LEU A 65 -4.01 -9.84 -6.01
CA LEU A 65 -2.79 -9.14 -5.58
C LEU A 65 -2.52 -7.89 -6.44
N LEU A 66 -2.67 -8.01 -7.76
CA LEU A 66 -2.49 -6.89 -8.69
C LEU A 66 -3.55 -5.81 -8.47
N GLN A 67 -4.83 -6.17 -8.39
CA GLN A 67 -5.92 -5.21 -8.25
C GLN A 67 -5.86 -4.45 -6.93
N THR A 68 -5.45 -5.11 -5.85
CA THR A 68 -5.32 -4.48 -4.52
C THR A 68 -4.02 -3.71 -4.34
N SER A 69 -3.07 -3.77 -5.28
CA SER A 69 -1.78 -3.07 -5.16
C SER A 69 -1.90 -1.54 -5.22
N ILE A 70 -3.04 -1.03 -5.68
CA ILE A 70 -3.34 0.41 -5.71
C ILE A 70 -3.58 1.00 -4.31
N LEU A 71 -3.74 0.16 -3.29
CA LEU A 71 -4.11 0.55 -1.94
C LEU A 71 -2.88 0.68 -1.05
N ASP A 72 -2.77 1.77 -0.30
CA ASP A 72 -1.69 1.95 0.69
C ASP A 72 -1.88 1.06 1.92
N ARG A 73 -3.14 0.80 2.29
CA ARG A 73 -3.56 -0.08 3.37
C ARG A 73 -4.69 -0.97 2.90
N LEU A 74 -4.73 -2.19 3.39
CA LEU A 74 -5.71 -3.21 3.02
C LEU A 74 -6.48 -3.66 4.25
N CYS A 75 -7.78 -3.85 4.10
CA CYS A 75 -8.64 -4.60 5.01
C CYS A 75 -9.63 -5.41 4.16
N GLY A 76 -10.23 -6.46 4.74
CA GLY A 76 -11.06 -7.40 3.98
C GLY A 76 -12.17 -6.74 3.15
N SER A 77 -12.96 -5.87 3.77
CA SER A 77 -14.08 -5.19 3.10
C SER A 77 -13.64 -4.22 1.99
N LEU A 78 -12.47 -3.58 2.15
CA LEU A 78 -11.91 -2.71 1.10
C LEU A 78 -11.43 -3.55 -0.09
N CYS A 79 -10.77 -4.68 0.17
CA CYS A 79 -10.36 -5.60 -0.89
C CYS A 79 -11.56 -6.15 -1.67
N GLU A 80 -12.67 -6.45 -0.97
CA GLU A 80 -13.92 -6.88 -1.60
C GLU A 80 -14.52 -5.80 -2.49
N ALA A 81 -14.62 -4.57 -1.99
CA ALA A 81 -15.13 -3.44 -2.75
C ALA A 81 -14.30 -3.17 -4.02
N VAL A 82 -12.98 -3.25 -3.92
CA VAL A 82 -12.04 -2.94 -5.00
C VAL A 82 -11.96 -4.04 -6.05
N THR A 83 -11.99 -5.31 -5.66
CA THR A 83 -11.80 -6.41 -6.62
C THR A 83 -13.10 -6.80 -7.32
N LYS A 84 -14.26 -6.75 -6.64
CA LYS A 84 -15.56 -7.29 -7.12
C LYS A 84 -15.42 -8.67 -7.75
N ILE A 85 -14.69 -9.56 -7.09
CA ILE A 85 -14.65 -10.97 -7.50
C ILE A 85 -16.07 -11.55 -7.41
N GLU A 86 -16.59 -12.07 -8.53
CA GLU A 86 -17.95 -12.62 -8.64
C GLU A 86 -18.08 -14.05 -8.07
N ASP A 87 -17.35 -14.33 -7.00
CA ASP A 87 -17.40 -15.62 -6.29
C ASP A 87 -18.16 -15.43 -4.97
N PRO A 88 -19.31 -16.09 -4.77
CA PRO A 88 -20.10 -15.99 -3.54
C PRO A 88 -19.35 -16.41 -2.27
N ASP A 89 -18.32 -17.25 -2.41
CA ASP A 89 -17.50 -17.72 -1.30
C ASP A 89 -16.26 -16.84 -1.06
N PHE A 90 -16.07 -15.80 -1.88
CA PHE A 90 -14.94 -14.89 -1.72
C PHE A 90 -15.07 -14.04 -0.46
N ASN A 91 -13.99 -14.01 0.31
CA ASN A 91 -13.86 -13.20 1.50
C ASN A 91 -12.47 -12.54 1.49
N GLY A 92 -12.44 -11.21 1.45
CA GLY A 92 -11.22 -10.44 1.34
C GLY A 92 -10.32 -10.62 2.57
N GLN A 93 -10.91 -10.73 3.76
CA GLN A 93 -10.16 -10.94 5.00
C GLN A 93 -9.46 -12.30 4.99
N ALA A 94 -10.17 -13.36 4.60
CA ALA A 94 -9.60 -14.71 4.50
C ALA A 94 -8.45 -14.78 3.47
N TYR A 95 -8.53 -14.00 2.40
CA TYR A 95 -7.44 -13.86 1.44
C TYR A 95 -6.22 -13.16 2.06
N LEU A 96 -6.42 -12.06 2.80
CA LEU A 96 -5.34 -11.37 3.50
C LEU A 96 -4.67 -12.28 4.54
N GLU A 97 -5.45 -13.02 5.32
CA GLU A 97 -4.94 -14.02 6.28
C GLU A 97 -4.15 -15.14 5.58
N LEU A 98 -4.57 -15.58 4.39
CA LEU A 98 -3.83 -16.57 3.60
C LEU A 98 -2.49 -16.01 3.12
N ILE A 99 -2.45 -14.76 2.65
CA ILE A 99 -1.23 -14.05 2.23
C ILE A 99 -0.26 -13.92 3.41
N GLU A 100 -0.77 -13.52 4.58
CA GLU A 100 0.01 -13.41 5.81
C GLU A 100 0.59 -14.78 6.21
N ARG A 101 -0.23 -15.83 6.27
CA ARG A 101 0.20 -17.19 6.65
C ARG A 101 1.23 -17.79 5.68
N THR A 102 1.17 -17.41 4.42
CA THR A 102 2.14 -17.84 3.39
C THR A 102 3.38 -16.96 3.33
N ASN A 103 3.52 -15.99 4.26
CA ASN A 103 4.61 -15.02 4.34
C ASN A 103 4.81 -14.24 3.02
N MET A 104 3.72 -13.95 2.30
CA MET A 104 3.77 -13.30 0.99
C MET A 104 3.79 -11.76 1.13
N PHE A 105 4.77 -11.27 1.88
CA PHE A 105 5.14 -9.85 1.96
C PHE A 105 4.00 -8.92 2.38
N LEU A 106 3.10 -9.41 3.23
CA LEU A 106 2.05 -8.64 3.87
C LEU A 106 2.45 -8.35 5.31
N VAL A 107 2.26 -7.11 5.75
CA VAL A 107 2.66 -6.62 7.08
C VAL A 107 1.40 -6.15 7.81
N PRO A 108 1.06 -6.70 8.99
CA PRO A 108 -0.05 -6.19 9.80
C PRO A 108 0.28 -4.79 10.34
N LEU A 109 -0.71 -3.91 10.35
CA LEU A 109 -0.61 -2.52 10.81
C LEU A 109 -1.20 -2.30 12.20
N ASP A 110 -1.95 -3.28 12.70
CA ASP A 110 -2.54 -3.26 14.03
C ASP A 110 -2.43 -4.64 14.70
N ASN A 111 -2.75 -4.69 15.99
CA ASN A 111 -2.72 -5.92 16.78
C ASN A 111 -3.93 -6.84 16.53
N GLN A 112 -4.97 -6.32 15.87
CA GLN A 112 -6.22 -7.05 15.61
C GLN A 112 -6.19 -7.74 14.23
N GLN A 113 -5.15 -7.50 13.44
CA GLN A 113 -4.98 -7.99 12.08
C GLN A 113 -6.14 -7.58 11.16
N GLU A 114 -6.68 -6.37 11.38
CA GLU A 114 -7.73 -5.82 10.52
C GLU A 114 -7.12 -5.08 9.34
N TRP A 115 -6.06 -4.31 9.61
CA TRP A 115 -5.33 -3.56 8.60
C TRP A 115 -3.98 -4.16 8.30
N TYR A 116 -3.69 -4.19 7.01
CA TYR A 116 -2.43 -4.68 6.46
C TYR A 116 -1.85 -3.67 5.49
N ARG A 117 -0.59 -3.84 5.14
CA ARG A 117 -0.01 -3.27 3.94
C ARG A 117 0.87 -4.29 3.26
N TYR A 118 0.98 -4.19 1.94
CA TYR A 118 2.07 -4.85 1.26
C TYR A 118 3.41 -4.22 1.69
N HIS A 119 4.45 -5.03 1.66
CA HIS A 119 5.79 -4.48 1.70
C HIS A 119 6.06 -3.68 0.42
N HIS A 120 6.64 -2.50 0.56
CA HIS A 120 6.86 -1.54 -0.53
C HIS A 120 7.48 -2.13 -1.81
N LEU A 121 8.48 -3.02 -1.69
CA LEU A 121 9.07 -3.68 -2.88
C LEU A 121 8.06 -4.56 -3.63
N PHE A 122 7.26 -5.33 -2.89
CA PHE A 122 6.26 -6.21 -3.48
C PHE A 122 5.10 -5.39 -4.06
N GLN A 123 4.65 -4.36 -3.35
CA GLN A 123 3.63 -3.43 -3.85
C GLN A 123 4.06 -2.76 -5.16
N ASN A 124 5.32 -2.30 -5.26
CA ASN A 124 5.84 -1.70 -6.49
C ASN A 124 5.85 -2.70 -7.66
N LEU A 125 6.30 -3.94 -7.41
CA LEU A 125 6.26 -5.01 -8.41
C LEU A 125 4.83 -5.28 -8.91
N LEU A 126 3.88 -5.38 -7.98
CA LEU A 126 2.46 -5.60 -8.30
C LEU A 126 1.88 -4.42 -9.07
N ALA A 127 2.18 -3.18 -8.68
CA ALA A 127 1.70 -1.98 -9.36
C ALA A 127 2.27 -1.84 -10.78
N ASP A 128 3.53 -2.21 -11.00
CA ASP A 128 4.14 -2.22 -12.34
C ASP A 128 3.51 -3.29 -13.23
N LYS A 129 3.26 -4.49 -12.69
CA LYS A 129 2.55 -5.56 -13.41
C LYS A 129 1.09 -5.21 -13.70
N LEU A 130 0.39 -4.60 -12.75
CA LEU A 130 -0.98 -4.12 -12.94
C LEU A 130 -1.06 -3.18 -14.16
N LYS A 131 -0.14 -2.21 -14.26
CA LYS A 131 -0.08 -1.29 -15.40
C LYS A 131 0.28 -1.95 -16.74
N ALA A 132 0.99 -3.07 -16.69
CA ALA A 132 1.37 -3.83 -17.88
C ALA A 132 0.24 -4.74 -18.37
N GLU A 133 -0.58 -5.26 -17.45
CA GLU A 133 -1.60 -6.28 -17.74
C GLU A 133 -3.02 -5.70 -17.89
N TYR A 134 -3.32 -4.58 -17.22
CA TYR A 134 -4.64 -3.96 -17.22
C TYR A 134 -4.66 -2.67 -18.02
N SER A 135 -5.79 -2.40 -18.66
CA SER A 135 -6.03 -1.14 -19.34
C SER A 135 -6.12 0.02 -18.34
N THR A 136 -5.85 1.23 -18.83
CA THR A 136 -6.02 2.44 -18.00
C THR A 136 -7.43 2.58 -17.45
N GLU A 137 -8.45 2.11 -18.18
CA GLU A 137 -9.84 2.22 -17.73
C GLU A 137 -10.17 1.23 -16.60
N GLU A 138 -9.66 0.00 -16.67
CA GLU A 138 -9.81 -0.97 -15.58
C GLU A 138 -9.13 -0.47 -14.30
N ILE A 139 -7.94 0.12 -14.41
CA ILE A 139 -7.23 0.70 -13.25
C ILE A 139 -8.01 1.90 -12.69
N ARG A 140 -8.61 2.74 -13.53
CA ARG A 140 -9.48 3.83 -13.05
C ARG A 140 -10.68 3.29 -12.29
N GLU A 141 -11.31 2.23 -12.77
CA GLU A 141 -12.45 1.61 -12.07
C GLU A 141 -12.03 1.00 -10.72
N LEU A 142 -10.81 0.47 -10.59
CA LEU A 142 -10.27 0.07 -9.28
C LEU A 142 -10.17 1.27 -8.33
N HIS A 143 -9.61 2.39 -8.80
CA HIS A 143 -9.51 3.61 -8.01
C HIS A 143 -10.88 4.22 -7.70
N HIS A 144 -11.84 4.20 -8.62
CA HIS A 144 -13.19 4.71 -8.41
C HIS A 144 -13.91 3.91 -7.29
N ARG A 145 -13.79 2.58 -7.29
CA ARG A 145 -14.34 1.72 -6.24
C ARG A 145 -13.68 1.96 -4.88
N ALA A 146 -12.36 2.09 -4.85
CA ALA A 146 -11.63 2.44 -3.63
C ALA A 146 -12.07 3.81 -3.09
N GLY A 147 -12.23 4.80 -3.97
CA GLY A 147 -12.65 6.16 -3.61
C GLY A 147 -14.02 6.19 -2.95
N ASN A 148 -15.01 5.49 -3.53
CA ASN A 148 -16.33 5.35 -2.94
C ASN A 148 -16.28 4.65 -1.58
N TRP A 149 -15.57 3.53 -1.47
CA TRP A 149 -15.47 2.81 -0.19
C TRP A 149 -14.85 3.69 0.90
N TYR A 150 -13.74 4.38 0.62
CA TYR A 150 -13.11 5.27 1.59
C TYR A 150 -14.02 6.42 2.00
N ALA A 151 -14.74 7.02 1.04
CA ALA A 151 -15.72 8.06 1.34
C ALA A 151 -16.83 7.57 2.26
N ASP A 152 -17.39 6.38 1.99
CA ASP A 152 -18.45 5.76 2.79
C ASP A 152 -17.98 5.40 4.21
N GLN A 153 -16.69 5.09 4.37
CA GLN A 153 -16.08 4.82 5.68
C GLN A 153 -15.57 6.09 6.40
N GLY A 154 -15.75 7.28 5.83
CA GLY A 154 -15.29 8.55 6.43
C GLY A 154 -13.79 8.83 6.27
N HIS A 155 -13.08 8.06 5.44
CA HIS A 155 -11.67 8.29 5.08
C HIS A 155 -11.57 9.28 3.92
N VAL A 156 -11.84 10.55 4.22
CA VAL A 156 -12.02 11.63 3.24
C VAL A 156 -10.78 11.84 2.36
N GLU A 157 -9.58 11.86 2.95
CA GLU A 157 -8.34 12.14 2.21
C GLU A 157 -8.02 11.02 1.21
N GLU A 158 -8.10 9.76 1.66
CA GLU A 158 -7.92 8.58 0.80
C GLU A 158 -9.01 8.51 -0.29
N GLY A 159 -10.25 8.83 0.06
CA GLY A 159 -11.36 8.89 -0.89
C GLY A 159 -11.10 9.88 -2.04
N ILE A 160 -10.66 11.09 -1.71
CA ILE A 160 -10.29 12.12 -2.70
C ILE A 160 -9.09 11.67 -3.53
N HIS A 161 -8.04 11.12 -2.90
CA HIS A 161 -6.86 10.63 -3.60
C HIS A 161 -7.22 9.59 -4.68
N HIS A 162 -8.06 8.62 -4.31
CA HIS A 162 -8.51 7.59 -5.22
C HIS A 162 -9.46 8.15 -6.31
N ALA A 163 -10.39 9.04 -5.98
CA ALA A 163 -11.25 9.69 -6.98
C ALA A 163 -10.43 10.46 -8.03
N LEU A 164 -9.42 11.23 -7.60
CA LEU A 164 -8.51 11.93 -8.52
C LEU A 164 -7.67 10.97 -9.38
N SER A 165 -7.21 9.87 -8.79
CA SER A 165 -6.46 8.82 -9.51
C SER A 165 -7.34 8.11 -10.55
N ALA A 166 -8.64 7.95 -10.27
CA ALA A 166 -9.64 7.48 -11.23
C ALA A 166 -9.97 8.51 -12.31
N LYS A 167 -9.53 9.77 -12.15
CA LYS A 167 -9.98 10.95 -12.92
C LYS A 167 -11.49 11.22 -12.80
N ASP A 168 -12.10 10.76 -11.71
CA ASP A 168 -13.48 11.03 -11.38
C ASP A 168 -13.57 12.31 -10.54
N ILE A 169 -13.71 13.43 -11.23
CA ILE A 169 -13.80 14.74 -10.61
C ILE A 169 -15.15 14.92 -9.90
N GLU A 170 -16.22 14.29 -10.41
CA GLU A 170 -17.54 14.38 -9.79
C GLU A 170 -17.54 13.70 -8.42
N LEU A 171 -16.97 12.51 -8.31
CA LEU A 171 -16.77 11.84 -7.02
C LEU A 171 -15.89 12.68 -6.08
N ALA A 172 -14.77 13.20 -6.55
CA ALA A 172 -13.87 14.01 -5.72
C ALA A 172 -14.57 15.26 -5.16
N VAL A 173 -15.36 15.96 -5.99
CA VAL A 173 -16.16 17.11 -5.57
C VAL A 173 -17.24 16.69 -4.58
N GLY A 174 -17.96 15.60 -4.86
CA GLY A 174 -19.01 15.10 -3.97
C GLY A 174 -18.49 14.76 -2.57
N ILE A 175 -17.30 14.14 -2.49
CA ILE A 175 -16.63 13.85 -1.21
C ILE A 175 -16.29 15.16 -0.47
N VAL A 176 -15.74 16.16 -1.16
CA VAL A 176 -15.40 17.45 -0.56
C VAL A 176 -16.65 18.18 -0.07
N GLU A 177 -17.71 18.23 -0.87
CA GLU A 177 -18.96 18.91 -0.52
C GLU A 177 -19.62 18.27 0.70
N ALA A 178 -19.72 16.95 0.73
CA ALA A 178 -20.32 16.19 1.83
C ALA A 178 -19.57 16.38 3.16
N ASN A 179 -18.25 16.61 3.11
CA ASN A 179 -17.39 16.72 4.29
C ASN A 179 -16.94 18.17 4.61
N SER A 180 -17.38 19.14 3.81
CA SER A 180 -16.89 20.53 3.85
C SER A 180 -17.03 21.18 5.22
N GLN A 181 -18.19 21.03 5.88
CA GLN A 181 -18.44 21.61 7.20
C GLN A 181 -17.54 20.99 8.28
N GLU A 182 -17.34 19.68 8.25
CA GLU A 182 -16.49 18.99 9.22
C GLU A 182 -15.02 19.39 9.06
N LEU A 183 -14.54 19.46 7.81
CA LEU A 183 -13.19 19.89 7.50
C LEU A 183 -12.95 21.32 8.00
N LEU A 184 -13.85 22.26 7.71
CA LEU A 184 -13.76 23.64 8.18
C LEU A 184 -13.72 23.72 9.71
N ASN A 185 -14.61 22.98 10.40
CA ASN A 185 -14.62 22.93 11.86
C ASN A 185 -13.28 22.42 12.43
N ARG A 186 -12.68 21.40 11.81
CA ARG A 186 -11.38 20.85 12.24
C ARG A 186 -10.25 21.86 12.07
N PHE A 187 -10.22 22.59 10.96
CA PHE A 187 -9.23 23.67 10.73
C PHE A 187 -9.36 24.80 11.75
N GLU A 188 -10.59 25.21 12.07
CA GLU A 188 -10.87 26.23 13.09
C GLU A 188 -10.39 25.79 14.48
N GLN A 189 -10.66 24.55 14.88
CA GLN A 189 -10.20 23.99 16.16
C GLN A 189 -8.68 23.94 16.26
N GLN A 190 -7.97 23.50 15.21
CA GLN A 190 -6.50 23.51 15.20
C GLN A 190 -5.95 24.93 15.31
N THR A 191 -6.59 25.89 14.63
CA THR A 191 -6.20 27.30 14.68
C THR A 191 -6.39 27.88 16.09
N LEU A 192 -7.54 27.59 16.72
CA LEU A 192 -7.82 27.99 18.10
C LEU A 192 -6.85 27.36 19.09
N ALA A 193 -6.60 26.06 18.99
CA ALA A 193 -5.65 25.34 19.85
C ALA A 193 -4.24 25.95 19.74
N ARG A 194 -3.82 26.31 18.51
CA ARG A 194 -2.56 27.01 18.27
C ARG A 194 -2.55 28.38 18.96
N TRP A 195 -3.61 29.18 18.85
CA TRP A 195 -3.68 30.48 19.53
C TRP A 195 -3.63 30.34 21.05
N LEU A 196 -4.35 29.37 21.63
CA LEU A 196 -4.31 29.10 23.07
C LEU A 196 -2.91 28.70 23.54
N SER A 197 -2.18 27.89 22.76
CA SER A 197 -0.79 27.51 23.11
C SER A 197 0.21 28.67 23.09
N LEU A 198 -0.14 29.80 22.48
CA LEU A 198 0.69 31.00 22.43
C LEU A 198 0.38 31.97 23.58
N LEU A 199 -0.67 31.73 24.36
CA LEU A 199 -1.00 32.54 25.52
C LEU A 199 -0.12 32.11 26.71
N PRO A 200 0.41 33.05 27.51
CA PRO A 200 1.15 32.71 28.73
C PRO A 200 0.24 32.00 29.74
N GLU A 201 0.76 31.05 30.50
CA GLU A 201 0.02 30.31 31.56
C GLU A 201 -0.44 31.21 32.72
N GLU A 202 0.01 32.46 32.77
CA GLU A 202 -0.10 33.37 33.91
C GLU A 202 -1.07 34.55 33.67
N ALA A 203 -1.95 34.46 32.67
CA ALA A 203 -2.98 35.48 32.39
C ALA A 203 -4.23 35.32 33.28
#